data_AF-A0A5C7LRE1-F1
#
_entry.id   AF-A0A5C7LRE1-F1
#
_cell.length_a   1.000
_cell.length_b   1.000
_cell.length_c   1.000
_cell.angle_alpha   90.00
_cell.angle_beta   90.00
_cell.angle_gamma   90.00
#
_symmetry.space_group_name_H-M   'P 1'
#
loop_
_entity.id
_entity.type
_entity.pdbx_description
1 polymer ?
#
loop_
_entity_poly.entity_id
_entity_poly.type
_entity_poly.pdbx_seq_one_letter_code
_entity_poly.pdbx_strand_id
1 'polypeptide(L)'
;MRNPVLDGVQYIGDPHLGRQFSNISPEKQAWFSERQWETLREFFDNQTMPIVIVGDLFDKFTVSDAIKARLLDLLSKTKGEHEIYILMGNHDSSKNTALVSSFDLVKSVVDSWDLPHLYMLKEPMAMLHDQRKLLIPWSATKTAIEMFLDCSASLKHTPDTIVCHLDRLSYGDHESRNMIPFEQLEYHKVSKVINGHEHTPYQGFYGSISYHGTGSMLPYSHAEDPEGTWFRTLTVEQANQADVADLTDKFIRITGDDFSNLDQAKLIGALTVSYKKVESVSDEPEFKVESRSTAAIIKEVAAQLGTPDHIRDKVISELLEQQTDA
;
A
#
# COMPACT_ATOMS: atom_id res chain seq x y z
N MET A 1 -8.91 12.68 -4.70
CA MET A 1 -9.98 12.45 -3.71
C MET A 1 -9.91 10.97 -3.31
N ARG A 2 -10.01 10.63 -2.01
CA ARG A 2 -10.06 9.23 -1.57
C ARG A 2 -11.37 8.58 -2.03
N ASN A 3 -11.31 7.31 -2.36
CA ASN A 3 -12.46 6.48 -2.72
C ASN A 3 -13.36 7.09 -3.82
N PRO A 4 -12.80 7.38 -5.01
CA PRO A 4 -13.50 8.14 -6.03
C PRO A 4 -14.64 7.34 -6.68
N VAL A 5 -15.63 8.06 -7.18
CA VAL A 5 -16.62 7.54 -8.15
C VAL A 5 -16.18 7.96 -9.54
N LEU A 6 -15.84 6.98 -10.39
CA LEU A 6 -15.39 7.20 -11.76
C LEU A 6 -16.17 6.30 -12.71
N ASP A 7 -16.67 6.87 -13.81
CA ASP A 7 -17.39 6.14 -14.87
C ASP A 7 -18.51 5.21 -14.36
N GLY A 8 -19.25 5.66 -13.33
CA GLY A 8 -20.35 4.89 -12.74
C GLY A 8 -19.90 3.70 -11.89
N VAL A 9 -18.67 3.70 -11.38
CA VAL A 9 -18.13 2.70 -10.46
C VAL A 9 -17.55 3.40 -9.23
N GLN A 10 -17.82 2.86 -8.05
CA GLN A 10 -17.26 3.34 -6.79
C GLN A 10 -16.00 2.53 -6.45
N TYR A 11 -14.88 3.22 -6.26
CA TYR A 11 -13.61 2.59 -5.96
C TYR A 11 -13.23 2.81 -4.50
N ILE A 12 -12.65 1.81 -3.85
CA ILE A 12 -12.10 1.89 -2.50
C ILE A 12 -10.68 1.33 -2.57
N GLY A 13 -9.68 2.12 -2.20
CA GLY A 13 -8.30 1.61 -2.13
C GLY A 13 -7.95 1.10 -0.75
N ASP A 14 -7.10 0.08 -0.72
CA ASP A 14 -6.27 -0.30 0.41
C ASP A 14 -6.99 -0.24 1.78
N PRO A 15 -8.03 -1.06 2.05
CA PRO A 15 -8.72 -1.05 3.34
C PRO A 15 -7.86 -1.42 4.55
N HIS A 16 -6.79 -2.21 4.36
CA HIS A 16 -5.86 -2.67 5.40
C HIS A 16 -6.57 -3.15 6.67
N LEU A 17 -7.56 -4.05 6.50
CA LEU A 17 -8.34 -4.57 7.63
C LEU A 17 -7.42 -5.29 8.62
N GLY A 18 -7.57 -4.95 9.90
CA GLY A 18 -6.70 -5.46 10.97
C GLY A 18 -5.42 -4.65 11.20
N ARG A 19 -5.30 -3.45 10.60
CA ARG A 19 -4.19 -2.51 10.83
C ARG A 19 -3.94 -2.30 12.32
N GLN A 20 -2.69 -2.51 12.73
CA GLN A 20 -2.23 -2.23 14.09
C GLN A 20 -1.23 -1.08 14.09
N PHE A 21 -1.44 -0.10 14.97
CA PHE A 21 -0.48 0.98 15.20
C PHE A 21 0.43 0.64 16.38
N SER A 22 1.69 1.06 16.30
CA SER A 22 2.60 0.95 17.43
C SER A 22 2.26 2.00 18.50
N ASN A 23 2.46 1.67 19.78
CA ASN A 23 2.31 2.61 20.90
C ASN A 23 0.92 3.26 21.02
N ILE A 24 -0.14 2.50 20.72
CA ILE A 24 -1.54 2.86 20.95
C ILE A 24 -2.14 1.92 22.00
N SER A 25 -3.07 2.41 22.83
CA SER A 25 -3.77 1.54 23.78
C SER A 25 -4.75 0.59 23.05
N PRO A 26 -5.07 -0.59 23.62
CA PRO A 26 -6.04 -1.50 23.03
C PRO A 26 -7.42 -0.87 22.77
N GLU A 27 -7.88 0.00 23.67
CA GLU A 27 -9.14 0.73 23.53
C GLU A 27 -9.13 1.65 22.29
N LYS A 28 -8.06 2.42 22.11
CA LYS A 28 -7.89 3.35 20.98
C LYS A 28 -7.68 2.60 19.67
N GLN A 29 -6.99 1.46 19.71
CA GLN A 29 -6.88 0.54 18.58
C GLN A 29 -8.24 -0.04 18.17
N ALA A 30 -9.07 -0.43 19.15
CA ALA A 30 -10.42 -0.91 18.90
C ALA A 30 -11.29 0.20 18.29
N TRP A 31 -11.22 1.43 18.81
CA TRP A 31 -11.93 2.58 18.24
C TRP A 31 -11.56 2.81 16.77
N PHE A 32 -10.27 2.82 16.42
CA PHE A 32 -9.84 2.98 15.02
C PHE A 32 -10.34 1.83 14.13
N SER A 33 -10.24 0.60 14.64
CA SER A 33 -10.76 -0.60 13.95
C SER A 33 -12.26 -0.45 13.68
N GLU A 34 -13.06 -0.01 14.65
CA GLU A 34 -14.48 0.26 14.44
C GLU A 34 -14.72 1.28 13.33
N ARG A 35 -13.92 2.35 13.25
CA ARG A 35 -14.03 3.31 12.15
C ARG A 35 -13.72 2.73 10.78
N GLN A 36 -12.73 1.83 10.66
CA GLN A 36 -12.48 1.10 9.40
C GLN A 36 -13.74 0.33 8.99
N TRP A 37 -14.38 -0.36 9.93
CA TRP A 37 -15.58 -1.15 9.66
C TRP A 37 -16.82 -0.31 9.38
N GLU A 38 -17.00 0.81 10.07
CA GLU A 38 -18.07 1.79 9.78
C GLU A 38 -17.93 2.30 8.35
N THR A 39 -16.73 2.78 8.00
CA THR A 39 -16.42 3.27 6.64
C THR A 39 -16.72 2.20 5.60
N LEU A 40 -16.17 0.98 5.77
CA LEU A 40 -16.39 -0.10 4.82
C LEU A 40 -17.87 -0.50 4.71
N ARG A 41 -18.61 -0.51 5.83
CA ARG A 41 -20.05 -0.79 5.82
C ARG A 41 -20.84 0.29 5.09
N GLU A 42 -20.53 1.56 5.30
CA GLU A 42 -21.18 2.66 4.59
C GLU A 42 -21.01 2.54 3.08
N PHE A 43 -19.87 2.04 2.59
CA PHE A 43 -19.68 1.75 1.17
C PHE A 43 -20.64 0.67 0.67
N PHE A 44 -20.82 -0.43 1.41
CA PHE A 44 -21.74 -1.49 1.02
C PHE A 44 -23.22 -1.10 1.19
N ASP A 45 -23.57 -0.36 2.25
CA ASP A 45 -24.96 0.03 2.54
C ASP A 45 -25.46 1.11 1.57
N ASN A 46 -24.58 2.02 1.13
CA ASN A 46 -24.93 3.07 0.17
C ASN A 46 -24.62 2.68 -1.29
N GLN A 47 -24.50 1.39 -1.55
CA GLN A 47 -24.19 0.87 -2.88
C GLN A 47 -25.32 1.21 -3.87
N THR A 48 -25.04 2.14 -4.78
CA THR A 48 -25.94 2.54 -5.88
C THR A 48 -25.33 2.24 -7.26
N MET A 49 -24.14 1.62 -7.26
CA MET A 49 -23.34 1.30 -8.42
C MET A 49 -22.36 0.16 -8.09
N PRO A 50 -21.70 -0.45 -9.08
CA PRO A 50 -20.66 -1.42 -8.82
C PRO A 50 -19.55 -0.87 -7.91
N ILE A 51 -19.05 -1.71 -7.01
CA ILE A 51 -17.95 -1.39 -6.09
C ILE A 51 -16.72 -2.17 -6.51
N VAL A 52 -15.56 -1.53 -6.49
CA VAL A 52 -14.27 -2.20 -6.63
C VAL A 52 -13.36 -1.84 -5.45
N ILE A 53 -13.01 -2.84 -4.63
CA ILE A 53 -11.92 -2.75 -3.66
C ILE A 53 -10.62 -3.05 -4.39
N VAL A 54 -9.76 -2.05 -4.49
CA VAL A 54 -8.56 -2.05 -5.33
C VAL A 54 -7.33 -2.53 -4.54
N GLY A 55 -7.38 -3.80 -4.10
CA GLY A 55 -6.27 -4.45 -3.40
C GLY A 55 -6.14 -4.09 -1.92
N ASP A 56 -5.20 -4.78 -1.28
CA ASP A 56 -4.81 -4.65 0.14
C ASP A 56 -6.01 -4.64 1.09
N LEU A 57 -6.85 -5.67 0.91
CA LEU A 57 -8.02 -5.88 1.76
C LEU A 57 -7.61 -6.07 3.22
N PHE A 58 -6.54 -6.84 3.45
CA PHE A 58 -5.97 -7.07 4.78
C PHE A 58 -4.65 -6.33 4.96
N ASP A 59 -4.39 -5.87 6.19
CA ASP A 59 -3.11 -5.20 6.53
C ASP A 59 -1.89 -6.12 6.39
N LYS A 60 -2.09 -7.45 6.41
CA LYS A 60 -1.03 -8.45 6.34
C LYS A 60 -1.54 -9.73 5.68
N PHE A 61 -0.59 -10.54 5.23
CA PHE A 61 -0.86 -11.86 4.63
C PHE A 61 -1.78 -12.73 5.49
N THR A 62 -1.59 -12.66 6.81
CA THR A 62 -2.47 -13.31 7.79
C THR A 62 -2.98 -12.29 8.80
N VAL A 63 -4.31 -12.25 8.96
CA VAL A 63 -5.02 -11.51 10.02
C VAL A 63 -5.80 -12.46 10.93
N SER A 64 -6.28 -11.96 12.07
CA SER A 64 -7.01 -12.77 13.05
C SER A 64 -8.33 -13.32 12.49
N ASP A 65 -8.80 -14.42 13.07
CA ASP A 65 -10.09 -15.03 12.67
C ASP A 65 -11.28 -14.11 12.93
N ALA A 66 -11.18 -13.24 13.94
CA ALA A 66 -12.19 -12.21 14.21
C ALA A 66 -12.34 -11.22 13.05
N ILE A 67 -11.24 -10.79 12.44
CA ILE A 67 -11.28 -9.89 11.26
C ILE A 67 -11.91 -10.61 10.06
N LYS A 68 -11.49 -11.86 9.80
CA LYS A 68 -12.05 -12.68 8.71
C LYS A 68 -13.55 -12.93 8.90
N ALA A 69 -13.97 -13.34 10.10
CA ALA A 69 -15.37 -13.61 10.43
C ALA A 69 -16.23 -12.34 10.29
N ARG A 70 -15.72 -11.18 10.72
CA ARG A 70 -16.44 -9.90 10.58
C ARG A 70 -16.58 -9.45 9.14
N LEU A 71 -15.56 -9.65 8.32
CA LEU A 71 -15.66 -9.39 6.88
C LEU A 71 -16.70 -10.32 6.23
N LEU A 72 -16.67 -11.62 6.57
CA LEU A 72 -17.65 -12.58 6.05
C LEU A 72 -19.08 -12.20 6.48
N ASP A 73 -19.29 -11.81 7.74
CA ASP A 73 -20.59 -11.32 8.20
C ASP A 73 -21.08 -10.11 7.38
N LEU A 74 -20.20 -9.14 7.11
CA LEU A 74 -20.51 -7.98 6.27
C LEU A 74 -20.86 -8.39 4.83
N LEU A 75 -20.01 -9.20 4.19
CA LEU A 75 -20.20 -9.64 2.80
C LEU A 75 -21.49 -10.46 2.63
N SER A 76 -21.82 -11.31 3.61
CA SER A 76 -23.04 -12.13 3.60
C SER A 76 -24.33 -11.32 3.60
N LYS A 77 -24.27 -10.04 3.99
CA LYS A 77 -25.41 -9.11 4.06
C LYS A 77 -25.51 -8.20 2.84
N THR A 78 -24.54 -8.25 1.93
CA THR A 78 -24.57 -7.44 0.70
C THR A 78 -25.76 -7.86 -0.16
N LYS A 79 -26.45 -6.88 -0.74
CA LYS A 79 -27.59 -7.14 -1.62
C LYS A 79 -27.10 -7.25 -3.06
N GLY A 80 -27.65 -8.20 -3.82
CA GLY A 80 -27.26 -8.47 -5.20
C GLY A 80 -27.75 -7.46 -6.24
N GLU A 81 -27.92 -6.20 -5.88
CA GLU A 81 -28.35 -5.15 -6.82
C GLU A 81 -27.19 -4.66 -7.69
N HIS A 82 -25.97 -4.71 -7.17
CA HIS A 82 -24.77 -4.23 -7.85
C HIS A 82 -23.57 -5.14 -7.58
N GLU A 83 -22.67 -5.21 -8.57
CA GLU A 83 -21.48 -6.03 -8.50
C GLU A 83 -20.46 -5.48 -7.49
N ILE A 84 -19.77 -6.37 -6.81
CA ILE A 84 -18.70 -6.10 -5.86
C ILE A 84 -17.49 -6.90 -6.33
N TYR A 85 -16.42 -6.19 -6.66
CA TYR A 85 -15.14 -6.81 -6.99
C TYR A 85 -14.12 -6.47 -5.92
N ILE A 86 -13.37 -7.46 -5.47
CA ILE A 86 -12.32 -7.31 -4.47
C ILE A 86 -11.04 -7.88 -5.05
N LEU A 87 -10.12 -7.01 -5.43
CA LEU A 87 -8.82 -7.42 -5.97
C LEU A 87 -7.91 -7.83 -4.81
N MET A 88 -7.09 -8.85 -5.03
CA MET A 88 -5.97 -9.19 -4.15
C MET A 88 -4.86 -8.14 -4.31
N GLY A 89 -4.38 -7.56 -3.20
CA GLY A 89 -3.18 -6.70 -3.21
C GLY A 89 -1.90 -7.44 -2.82
N ASN A 90 -0.81 -6.69 -2.62
CA ASN A 90 0.46 -7.28 -2.23
C ASN A 90 0.50 -7.70 -0.75
N HIS A 91 -0.30 -7.08 0.12
CA HIS A 91 -0.44 -7.50 1.52
C HIS A 91 -1.23 -8.81 1.64
N ASP A 92 -2.12 -9.07 0.69
CA ASP A 92 -2.97 -10.26 0.65
C ASP A 92 -2.26 -11.50 0.09
N SER A 93 -1.05 -11.36 -0.43
CA SER A 93 -0.36 -12.38 -1.23
C SER A 93 1.05 -12.68 -0.73
N SER A 94 1.63 -13.79 -1.21
CA SER A 94 3.00 -14.21 -0.87
C SER A 94 3.72 -14.76 -2.09
N LYS A 95 5.04 -14.53 -2.14
CA LYS A 95 5.93 -15.17 -3.12
C LYS A 95 6.03 -16.69 -2.92
N ASN A 96 5.77 -17.18 -1.72
CA ASN A 96 5.67 -18.61 -1.46
C ASN A 96 4.24 -19.08 -1.72
N THR A 97 4.00 -19.61 -2.92
CA THR A 97 2.69 -20.06 -3.39
C THR A 97 2.15 -21.29 -2.66
N ALA A 98 2.93 -21.93 -1.80
CA ALA A 98 2.46 -23.02 -0.94
C ALA A 98 1.72 -22.52 0.31
N LEU A 99 1.81 -21.23 0.63
CA LEU A 99 1.12 -20.63 1.78
C LEU A 99 -0.30 -20.21 1.40
N VAL A 100 -1.20 -20.31 2.38
CA VAL A 100 -2.61 -19.88 2.27
C VAL A 100 -2.78 -18.57 3.04
N SER A 101 -3.20 -17.51 2.34
CA SER A 101 -3.43 -16.18 2.91
C SER A 101 -4.80 -16.08 3.60
N SER A 102 -5.02 -14.99 4.34
CA SER A 102 -6.38 -14.65 4.81
C SER A 102 -7.34 -14.36 3.67
N PHE A 103 -6.85 -13.81 2.56
CA PHE A 103 -7.62 -13.60 1.35
C PHE A 103 -8.09 -14.93 0.75
N ASP A 104 -7.22 -15.93 0.66
CA ASP A 104 -7.56 -17.27 0.18
C ASP A 104 -8.64 -17.93 1.01
N LEU A 105 -8.53 -17.84 2.35
CA LEU A 105 -9.51 -18.41 3.25
C LEU A 105 -10.88 -17.75 3.09
N VAL A 106 -10.94 -16.41 3.09
CA VAL A 106 -12.21 -15.69 2.91
C VAL A 106 -12.79 -15.95 1.53
N LYS A 107 -11.97 -15.91 0.47
CA LYS A 107 -12.39 -16.25 -0.89
C LYS A 107 -13.00 -17.64 -0.96
N SER A 108 -12.41 -18.64 -0.32
CA SER A 108 -12.94 -20.02 -0.34
C SER A 108 -14.35 -20.12 0.24
N VAL A 109 -14.67 -19.30 1.25
CA VAL A 109 -16.00 -19.24 1.86
C VAL A 109 -16.96 -18.45 0.97
N VAL A 110 -16.54 -17.30 0.45
CA VAL A 110 -17.35 -16.48 -0.45
C VAL A 110 -17.72 -17.25 -1.73
N ASP A 111 -16.77 -17.96 -2.33
CA ASP A 111 -17.00 -18.80 -3.52
C ASP A 111 -18.02 -19.92 -3.24
N SER A 112 -18.24 -20.30 -1.97
CA SER A 112 -19.24 -21.31 -1.58
C SER A 112 -20.67 -20.77 -1.41
N TRP A 113 -20.85 -19.44 -1.38
CA TRP A 113 -22.15 -18.81 -1.16
C TRP A 113 -23.02 -18.67 -2.41
N ASP A 114 -22.47 -18.96 -3.60
CA ASP A 114 -23.15 -18.81 -4.89
C ASP A 114 -23.79 -17.41 -5.07
N LEU A 115 -23.05 -16.36 -4.72
CA LEU A 115 -23.48 -14.97 -4.87
C LEU A 115 -23.04 -14.44 -6.25
N PRO A 116 -23.96 -14.24 -7.21
CA PRO A 116 -23.61 -13.87 -8.58
C PRO A 116 -23.25 -12.38 -8.74
N HIS A 117 -22.98 -11.67 -7.65
CA HIS A 117 -22.63 -10.26 -7.64
C HIS A 117 -21.36 -9.97 -6.84
N LEU A 118 -20.74 -10.98 -6.20
CA LEU A 118 -19.56 -10.80 -5.35
C LEU A 118 -18.38 -11.60 -5.88
N TYR A 119 -17.28 -10.92 -6.20
CA TYR A 119 -16.11 -11.50 -6.85
C TYR A 119 -14.83 -11.15 -6.09
N MET A 120 -14.19 -12.16 -5.48
CA MET A 120 -12.83 -12.03 -4.96
C MET A 120 -11.82 -12.53 -5.99
N LEU A 121 -10.94 -11.63 -6.47
CA LEU A 121 -10.12 -11.83 -7.65
C LEU A 121 -8.65 -12.07 -7.29
N LYS A 122 -8.15 -13.25 -7.68
CA LYS A 122 -6.72 -13.60 -7.69
C LYS A 122 -6.10 -13.60 -9.08
N GLU A 123 -6.95 -13.64 -10.10
CA GLU A 123 -6.57 -13.63 -11.52
C GLU A 123 -7.32 -12.48 -12.20
N PRO A 124 -6.81 -11.99 -13.34
CA PRO A 124 -7.45 -10.91 -14.07
C PRO A 124 -8.85 -11.27 -14.55
N MET A 125 -9.76 -10.30 -14.51
CA MET A 125 -11.15 -10.47 -14.92
C MET A 125 -11.71 -9.17 -15.51
N ALA A 126 -12.41 -9.26 -16.64
CA ALA A 126 -13.21 -8.12 -17.12
C ALA A 126 -14.50 -7.99 -16.30
N MET A 127 -14.91 -6.76 -15.99
CA MET A 127 -16.21 -6.54 -15.33
C MET A 127 -17.34 -7.08 -16.20
N LEU A 128 -18.35 -7.74 -15.62
CA LEU A 128 -19.36 -8.44 -16.42
C LEU A 128 -20.25 -7.46 -17.20
N HIS A 129 -20.70 -6.38 -16.54
CA HIS A 129 -21.54 -5.37 -17.17
C HIS A 129 -20.78 -4.30 -17.96
N ASP A 130 -19.45 -4.25 -17.84
CA ASP A 130 -18.59 -3.36 -18.63
C ASP A 130 -17.25 -4.02 -18.97
N GLN A 131 -17.26 -4.86 -20.00
CA GLN A 131 -16.06 -5.60 -20.44
C GLN A 131 -14.93 -4.70 -20.97
N ARG A 132 -15.12 -3.38 -21.04
CA ARG A 132 -14.05 -2.42 -21.36
C ARG A 132 -13.16 -2.12 -20.14
N LYS A 133 -13.62 -2.48 -18.93
CA LYS A 133 -12.84 -2.41 -17.69
C LYS A 133 -12.25 -3.78 -17.36
N LEU A 134 -10.92 -3.86 -17.33
CA LEU A 134 -10.20 -5.05 -16.90
C LEU A 134 -9.63 -4.85 -15.50
N LEU A 135 -9.93 -5.78 -14.61
CA LEU A 135 -9.46 -5.82 -13.23
C LEU A 135 -8.22 -6.71 -13.15
N ILE A 136 -7.09 -6.16 -12.69
CA ILE A 136 -5.80 -6.85 -12.59
C ILE A 136 -5.34 -6.84 -11.13
N PRO A 137 -5.51 -7.94 -10.39
CA PRO A 137 -4.99 -8.04 -9.02
C PRO A 137 -3.45 -8.07 -9.03
N TRP A 138 -2.85 -7.83 -7.86
CA TRP A 138 -1.41 -8.00 -7.67
C TRP A 138 -1.02 -9.48 -7.82
N SER A 139 0.16 -9.77 -8.41
CA SER A 139 0.64 -11.14 -8.57
C SER A 139 2.09 -11.32 -8.11
N ALA A 140 2.35 -12.41 -7.40
CA ALA A 140 3.71 -12.79 -7.02
C ALA A 140 4.51 -13.43 -8.18
N THR A 141 3.80 -13.98 -9.17
CA THR A 141 4.36 -14.91 -10.16
C THR A 141 4.27 -14.41 -11.59
N LYS A 142 3.28 -13.56 -11.90
CA LYS A 142 3.10 -12.95 -13.22
C LYS A 142 3.35 -11.46 -13.16
N THR A 143 3.84 -10.90 -14.25
CA THR A 143 3.91 -9.46 -14.44
C THR A 143 2.54 -8.88 -14.80
N ALA A 144 2.36 -7.58 -14.55
CA ALA A 144 1.14 -6.87 -14.92
C ALA A 144 0.82 -6.96 -16.43
N ILE A 145 1.84 -6.90 -17.28
CA ILE A 145 1.67 -6.99 -18.74
C ILE A 145 1.29 -8.41 -19.18
N GLU A 146 1.89 -9.46 -18.60
CA GLU A 146 1.49 -10.85 -18.89
C GLU A 146 0.02 -11.07 -18.52
N MET A 147 -0.39 -10.60 -17.34
CA MET A 147 -1.79 -10.67 -16.89
C MET A 147 -2.75 -9.92 -17.83
N PHE A 148 -2.37 -8.73 -18.28
CA PHE A 148 -3.15 -7.97 -19.25
C PHE A 148 -3.29 -8.71 -20.59
N LEU A 149 -2.18 -9.21 -21.15
CA LEU A 149 -2.17 -9.88 -22.45
C LEU A 149 -2.95 -11.20 -22.42
N ASP A 150 -2.72 -12.04 -21.40
CA ASP A 150 -3.41 -13.31 -21.20
C ASP A 150 -4.94 -13.11 -21.18
N CYS A 151 -5.41 -12.14 -20.40
CA CYS A 151 -6.83 -11.90 -20.24
C CYS A 151 -7.44 -11.23 -21.48
N SER A 152 -6.81 -10.16 -21.99
CA SER A 152 -7.32 -9.37 -23.11
C SER A 152 -7.45 -10.19 -24.41
N ALA A 153 -6.58 -11.19 -24.62
CA ALA A 153 -6.67 -12.09 -25.76
C ALA A 153 -7.98 -12.91 -25.81
N SER A 154 -8.63 -13.11 -24.66
CA SER A 154 -9.89 -13.85 -24.56
C SER A 154 -11.14 -12.97 -24.68
N LEU A 155 -10.98 -11.64 -24.67
CA LEU A 155 -12.08 -10.69 -24.68
C LEU A 155 -12.50 -10.32 -26.11
N LYS A 156 -13.80 -10.02 -26.28
CA LYS A 156 -14.34 -9.56 -27.57
C LYS A 156 -13.82 -8.18 -27.97
N HIS A 157 -13.47 -7.37 -26.98
CA HIS A 157 -13.00 -6.00 -27.15
C HIS A 157 -11.76 -5.79 -26.28
N THR A 158 -10.82 -4.99 -26.79
CA THR A 158 -9.69 -4.54 -25.99
C THR A 158 -10.19 -3.65 -24.86
N PRO A 159 -9.81 -3.92 -23.61
CA PRO A 159 -10.12 -3.03 -22.49
C PRO A 159 -9.56 -1.63 -22.74
N ASP A 160 -10.32 -0.59 -22.41
CA ASP A 160 -9.83 0.80 -22.45
C ASP A 160 -9.46 1.34 -21.07
N THR A 161 -9.83 0.61 -20.02
CA THR A 161 -9.66 0.98 -18.63
C THR A 161 -9.09 -0.21 -17.88
N ILE A 162 -8.00 0.01 -17.16
CA ILE A 162 -7.40 -0.98 -16.25
C ILE A 162 -7.66 -0.53 -14.82
N VAL A 163 -8.10 -1.46 -13.97
CA VAL A 163 -8.14 -1.28 -12.52
C VAL A 163 -7.14 -2.24 -11.90
N CYS A 164 -6.17 -1.74 -11.14
CA CYS A 164 -5.06 -2.56 -10.68
C CYS A 164 -4.52 -2.15 -9.31
N HIS A 165 -3.68 -2.99 -8.72
CA HIS A 165 -2.97 -2.69 -7.48
C HIS A 165 -1.47 -2.92 -7.72
N LEU A 166 -0.81 -1.91 -8.27
CA LEU A 166 0.55 -2.00 -8.82
C LEU A 166 1.38 -0.76 -8.43
N ASP A 167 2.70 -0.89 -8.50
CA ASP A 167 3.62 0.22 -8.38
C ASP A 167 3.51 1.16 -9.59
N ARG A 168 3.38 2.47 -9.37
CA ARG A 168 3.48 3.46 -10.45
C ARG A 168 4.92 3.79 -10.83
N LEU A 169 5.85 3.72 -9.88
CA LEU A 169 7.26 4.11 -10.05
C LEU A 169 8.18 2.98 -9.60
N SER A 170 9.29 2.76 -10.31
CA SER A 170 10.36 1.88 -9.81
C SER A 170 11.20 2.66 -8.81
N TYR A 171 11.37 2.12 -7.61
CA TYR A 171 12.28 2.67 -6.60
C TYR A 171 13.61 1.88 -6.49
N GLY A 172 14.02 1.13 -7.52
CA GLY A 172 15.30 0.43 -7.58
C GLY A 172 15.66 -0.21 -8.94
N ASP A 173 16.85 -0.83 -9.03
CA ASP A 173 17.46 -1.41 -10.25
C ASP A 173 16.86 -2.75 -10.73
N HIS A 174 15.70 -3.13 -10.21
CA HIS A 174 14.97 -4.30 -10.69
C HIS A 174 13.65 -3.82 -11.25
N GLU A 175 13.47 -3.98 -12.57
CA GLU A 175 12.19 -3.89 -13.27
C GLU A 175 11.12 -4.56 -12.39
N SER A 176 10.32 -3.74 -11.70
CA SER A 176 9.41 -4.30 -10.72
C SER A 176 8.33 -5.05 -11.50
N ARG A 177 8.18 -6.35 -11.21
CA ARG A 177 7.21 -7.21 -11.91
C ARG A 177 5.77 -6.71 -11.79
N ASN A 178 5.51 -5.91 -10.76
CA ASN A 178 4.21 -5.34 -10.46
C ASN A 178 4.18 -3.82 -10.68
N MET A 179 4.85 -3.33 -11.72
CA MET A 179 4.68 -1.96 -12.19
C MET A 179 3.55 -1.82 -13.20
N ILE A 180 2.92 -0.65 -13.23
CA ILE A 180 1.97 -0.29 -14.29
C ILE A 180 2.74 -0.21 -15.63
N PRO A 181 2.42 -1.05 -16.63
CA PRO A 181 3.17 -1.10 -17.89
C PRO A 181 2.64 -0.05 -18.89
N PHE A 182 2.78 1.24 -18.54
CA PHE A 182 2.12 2.35 -19.26
C PHE A 182 2.40 2.37 -20.78
N GLU A 183 3.63 2.13 -21.20
CA GLU A 183 4.00 2.11 -22.63
C GLU A 183 3.23 1.03 -23.39
N GLN A 184 3.16 -0.17 -22.82
CA GLN A 184 2.46 -1.31 -23.41
C GLN A 184 0.95 -1.07 -23.39
N LEU A 185 0.40 -0.54 -22.30
CA LEU A 185 -1.02 -0.18 -22.22
C LEU A 185 -1.40 0.85 -23.28
N GLU A 186 -0.56 1.86 -23.53
CA GLU A 186 -0.80 2.89 -24.55
C GLU A 186 -0.75 2.31 -25.97
N TYR A 187 0.21 1.41 -26.23
CA TYR A 187 0.26 0.65 -27.48
C TYR A 187 -1.06 -0.11 -27.73
N HIS A 188 -1.63 -0.70 -26.67
CA HIS A 188 -2.91 -1.40 -26.70
C HIS A 188 -4.15 -0.50 -26.59
N LYS A 189 -4.00 0.83 -26.70
CA LYS A 189 -5.11 1.79 -26.70
C LYS A 189 -5.93 1.82 -25.42
N VAL A 190 -5.33 1.40 -24.30
CA VAL A 190 -5.85 1.73 -22.98
C VAL A 190 -5.77 3.25 -22.82
N SER A 191 -6.81 3.84 -22.27
CA SER A 191 -6.95 5.29 -22.08
C SER A 191 -7.03 5.69 -20.59
N LYS A 192 -7.27 4.71 -19.71
CA LYS A 192 -7.44 4.96 -18.28
C LYS A 192 -6.84 3.86 -17.41
N VAL A 193 -6.19 4.27 -16.32
CA VAL A 193 -5.74 3.40 -15.24
C VAL A 193 -6.30 3.89 -13.91
N ILE A 194 -6.85 2.98 -13.11
CA ILE A 194 -7.33 3.23 -11.76
C ILE A 194 -6.52 2.30 -10.85
N ASN A 195 -5.70 2.88 -9.98
CA ASN A 195 -4.70 2.15 -9.22
C ASN A 195 -4.97 2.24 -7.70
N GLY A 196 -4.75 1.14 -7.00
CA GLY A 196 -4.54 1.10 -5.54
C GLY A 196 -3.06 1.25 -5.20
N HIS A 197 -2.62 0.63 -4.10
CA HIS A 197 -1.22 0.48 -3.67
C HIS A 197 -0.58 1.74 -3.08
N GLU A 198 -0.63 2.88 -3.79
CA GLU A 198 -0.18 4.12 -3.17
C GLU A 198 -1.30 4.75 -2.34
N HIS A 199 -1.03 4.89 -1.05
CA HIS A 199 -2.04 5.29 -0.07
C HIS A 199 -2.50 6.75 -0.15
N THR A 200 -1.78 7.62 -0.86
CA THR A 200 -2.19 9.01 -1.08
C THR A 200 -2.88 9.13 -2.43
N PRO A 201 -4.12 9.65 -2.51
CA PRO A 201 -4.79 9.82 -3.79
C PRO A 201 -3.99 10.70 -4.74
N TYR A 202 -3.97 10.33 -6.01
CA TYR A 202 -3.29 11.10 -7.05
C TYR A 202 -4.05 11.02 -8.37
N GLN A 203 -3.72 11.91 -9.29
CA GLN A 203 -4.18 11.87 -10.66
C GLN A 203 -3.11 12.43 -11.59
N GLY A 204 -3.07 11.98 -12.84
CA GLY A 204 -2.13 12.48 -13.81
C GLY A 204 -2.30 11.83 -15.17
N PHE A 205 -1.30 12.04 -16.02
CA PHE A 205 -1.26 11.49 -17.37
C PHE A 205 0.09 10.86 -17.66
N TYR A 206 0.07 9.75 -18.40
CA TYR A 206 1.22 9.20 -19.10
C TYR A 206 0.83 9.09 -20.57
N GLY A 207 1.47 9.89 -21.44
CA GLY A 207 1.03 9.99 -22.84
C GLY A 207 -0.46 10.32 -22.93
N SER A 208 -1.23 9.44 -23.56
CA SER A 208 -2.69 9.52 -23.70
C SER A 208 -3.48 8.84 -22.57
N ILE A 209 -2.81 8.16 -21.64
CA ILE A 209 -3.44 7.45 -20.52
C ILE A 209 -3.66 8.43 -19.37
N SER A 210 -4.92 8.59 -18.95
CA SER A 210 -5.26 9.18 -17.66
C SER A 210 -5.08 8.16 -16.54
N TYR A 211 -4.41 8.50 -15.44
CA TYR A 211 -4.30 7.60 -14.28
C TYR A 211 -4.81 8.24 -13.01
N HIS A 212 -5.42 7.43 -12.15
CA HIS A 212 -5.99 7.83 -10.86
C HIS A 212 -5.57 6.85 -9.78
N GLY A 213 -4.98 7.34 -8.70
CA GLY A 213 -4.77 6.59 -7.47
C GLY A 213 -5.95 6.77 -6.53
N THR A 214 -6.57 5.67 -6.10
CA THR A 214 -7.70 5.70 -5.16
C THR A 214 -7.29 6.20 -3.78
N GLY A 215 -6.04 5.93 -3.39
CA GLY A 215 -5.57 6.08 -2.02
C GLY A 215 -6.27 5.11 -1.07
N SER A 216 -5.76 5.00 0.14
CA SER A 216 -6.37 4.20 1.21
C SER A 216 -7.77 4.65 1.62
N MET A 217 -8.56 3.69 2.09
CA MET A 217 -9.93 3.88 2.58
C MET A 217 -9.98 4.93 3.68
N LEU A 218 -9.04 4.84 4.63
CA LEU A 218 -8.75 5.82 5.67
C LEU A 218 -7.26 6.19 5.60
N PRO A 219 -6.84 7.35 6.12
CA PRO A 219 -5.41 7.59 6.30
C PRO A 219 -4.81 6.58 7.29
N TYR A 220 -3.65 6.02 6.97
CA TYR A 220 -2.90 5.12 7.85
C TYR A 220 -1.54 5.67 8.28
N SER A 221 -1.22 6.90 7.86
CA SER A 221 0.02 7.58 8.24
C SER A 221 -0.12 9.10 8.18
N HIS A 222 0.84 9.79 8.80
CA HIS A 222 0.92 11.26 8.74
C HIS A 222 1.12 11.82 7.33
N ALA A 223 1.64 11.04 6.39
CA ALA A 223 1.83 11.50 5.01
C ALA A 223 0.51 11.47 4.21
N GLU A 224 -0.45 10.67 4.67
CA GLU A 224 -1.71 10.40 3.98
C GLU A 224 -2.84 11.36 4.38
N ASP A 225 -2.62 12.21 5.37
CA ASP A 225 -3.63 13.12 5.92
C ASP A 225 -3.12 14.56 6.00
N PRO A 226 -2.94 15.23 4.85
CA PRO A 226 -2.42 16.60 4.80
C PRO A 226 -3.34 17.61 5.52
N GLU A 227 -4.64 17.31 5.62
CA GLU A 227 -5.64 18.14 6.30
C GLU A 227 -5.61 17.97 7.83
N GLY A 228 -4.89 16.98 8.34
CA GLY A 228 -4.72 16.76 9.78
C GLY A 228 -6.00 16.36 10.51
N THR A 229 -6.89 15.64 9.82
CA THR A 229 -8.17 15.17 10.37
C THR A 229 -7.95 14.09 11.44
N TRP A 230 -7.04 13.14 11.17
CA TRP A 230 -6.69 11.99 11.98
C TRP A 230 -5.21 12.01 12.39
N PHE A 231 -4.31 12.48 11.53
CA PHE A 231 -2.87 12.50 11.77
C PHE A 231 -2.33 13.92 11.69
N ARG A 232 -1.79 14.44 12.80
CA ARG A 232 -1.28 15.81 12.86
C ARG A 232 0.22 15.80 13.18
N THR A 233 1.00 16.51 12.37
CA THR A 233 2.40 16.77 12.66
C THR A 233 2.51 18.21 13.16
N LEU A 234 3.15 18.40 14.32
CA LEU A 234 3.30 19.70 14.98
C LEU A 234 4.75 19.90 15.39
N THR A 235 5.19 21.15 15.46
CA THR A 235 6.40 21.51 16.24
C THR A 235 6.07 21.52 17.72
N VAL A 236 7.08 21.55 18.59
CA VAL A 236 6.89 21.70 20.05
C VAL A 236 6.09 22.97 20.38
N GLU A 237 6.41 24.09 19.73
CA GLU A 237 5.71 25.35 19.92
C GLU A 237 4.22 25.25 19.53
N GLN A 238 3.94 24.66 18.36
CA GLN A 238 2.57 24.46 17.89
C GLN A 238 1.77 23.56 18.82
N ALA A 239 2.38 22.50 19.36
CA ALA A 239 1.71 21.60 20.30
C ALA A 239 1.37 22.29 21.63
N ASN A 240 2.24 23.16 22.13
CA ASN A 240 1.98 23.95 23.35
C ASN A 240 0.86 24.98 23.16
N GLN A 241 0.71 25.50 21.94
CA GLN A 241 -0.33 26.49 21.60
C GLN A 241 -1.67 25.85 21.24
N ALA A 242 -1.70 24.56 20.89
CA ALA A 242 -2.93 23.87 20.48
C ALA A 242 -3.94 23.74 21.63
N ASP A 243 -5.22 23.70 21.26
CA ASP A 243 -6.28 23.25 22.15
C ASP A 243 -6.22 21.73 22.30
N VAL A 244 -6.44 21.22 23.51
CA VAL A 244 -6.56 19.77 23.78
C VAL A 244 -7.68 19.17 22.93
N ALA A 245 -8.78 19.91 22.74
CA ALA A 245 -9.89 19.45 21.92
C ALA A 245 -9.46 19.18 20.46
N ASP A 246 -8.54 19.97 19.92
CA ASP A 246 -8.06 19.82 18.54
C ASP A 246 -7.12 18.60 18.34
N LEU A 247 -6.58 18.07 19.43
CA LEU A 247 -5.62 16.95 19.44
C LEU A 247 -6.25 15.64 19.92
N THR A 248 -7.42 15.72 20.53
CA THR A 248 -8.19 14.55 20.97
C THR A 248 -8.55 13.68 19.78
N ASP A 249 -8.46 12.35 19.95
CA ASP A 249 -8.77 11.35 18.93
C ASP A 249 -7.92 11.45 17.65
N LYS A 250 -6.71 12.02 17.75
CA LYS A 250 -5.73 12.10 16.65
C LYS A 250 -4.41 11.40 16.95
N PHE A 251 -3.77 10.90 15.91
CA PHE A 251 -2.38 10.48 15.91
C PHE A 251 -1.49 11.72 15.81
N ILE A 252 -0.69 11.99 16.85
CA ILE A 252 0.15 13.19 16.93
C ILE A 252 1.61 12.82 16.70
N ARG A 253 2.29 13.61 15.86
CA ARG A 253 3.74 13.59 15.70
C ARG A 253 4.30 14.94 16.08
N ILE A 254 5.18 14.96 17.08
CA ILE A 254 5.90 16.17 17.48
C ILE A 254 7.27 16.17 16.82
N THR A 255 7.61 17.28 16.19
CA THR A 255 8.89 17.53 15.52
C THR A 255 9.69 18.59 16.27
N GLY A 256 10.99 18.35 16.42
CA GLY A 256 11.90 19.28 17.10
C GLY A 256 13.14 18.59 17.65
N ASP A 257 14.10 19.38 18.14
CA ASP A 257 15.40 18.86 18.58
C ASP A 257 15.47 18.71 20.10
N ASP A 258 14.62 19.47 20.81
CA ASP A 258 14.43 19.41 22.25
C ASP A 258 12.93 19.38 22.57
N PHE A 259 12.51 18.35 23.31
CA PHE A 259 11.13 18.13 23.73
C PHE A 259 10.92 18.46 25.22
N SER A 260 11.94 18.99 25.92
CA SER A 260 11.89 19.29 27.36
C SER A 260 10.82 20.33 27.72
N ASN A 261 10.52 21.25 26.81
CA ASN A 261 9.52 22.30 26.97
C ASN A 261 8.12 21.92 26.48
N LEU A 262 7.88 20.64 26.14
CA LEU A 262 6.58 20.18 25.70
C LEU A 262 5.62 20.03 26.89
N ASP A 263 4.51 20.77 26.86
CA ASP A 263 3.42 20.61 27.81
C ASP A 263 2.64 19.33 27.49
N GLN A 264 2.99 18.24 28.19
CA GLN A 264 2.33 16.95 27.99
C GLN A 264 0.83 16.96 28.33
N ALA A 265 0.35 17.92 29.14
CA ALA A 265 -1.07 18.03 29.43
C ALA A 265 -1.90 18.34 28.16
N LYS A 266 -1.28 18.96 27.15
CA LYS A 266 -1.90 19.23 25.85
C LYS A 266 -2.20 17.96 25.05
N LEU A 267 -1.50 16.86 25.33
CA LEU A 267 -1.53 15.63 24.54
C LEU A 267 -2.38 14.52 25.15
N ILE A 268 -3.02 14.75 26.30
CA ILE A 268 -3.70 13.70 27.08
C ILE A 268 -4.81 12.98 26.30
N GLY A 269 -5.46 13.67 25.35
CA GLY A 269 -6.52 13.12 24.48
C GLY A 269 -6.03 12.45 23.19
N ALA A 270 -4.75 12.59 22.82
CA ALA A 270 -4.23 12.06 21.56
C ALA A 270 -4.28 10.53 21.52
N LEU A 271 -4.61 9.93 20.36
CA LEU A 271 -4.61 8.47 20.19
C LEU A 271 -3.22 7.88 20.42
N THR A 272 -2.21 8.53 19.86
CA THR A 272 -0.80 8.25 20.11
C THR A 272 0.02 9.52 19.95
N VAL A 273 1.20 9.54 20.54
CA VAL A 273 2.19 10.61 20.39
C VAL A 273 3.51 9.98 19.97
N SER A 274 4.01 10.41 18.81
CA SER A 274 5.34 10.05 18.30
C SER A 274 6.23 11.28 18.25
N TYR A 275 7.54 11.07 18.38
CA TYR A 275 8.53 12.13 18.35
C TYR A 275 9.47 11.91 17.16
N LYS A 276 9.72 12.95 16.38
CA LYS A 276 10.67 12.94 15.27
C LYS A 276 11.65 14.08 15.45
N LYS A 277 12.92 13.76 15.70
CA LYS A 277 13.97 14.78 15.69
C LYS A 277 14.09 15.37 14.28
N VAL A 278 14.27 16.67 14.20
CA VAL A 278 14.63 17.29 12.92
C VAL A 278 16.12 17.02 12.79
N GLU A 279 16.52 16.21 11.83
CA GLU A 279 17.94 16.19 11.50
C GLU A 279 18.26 17.58 10.98
N SER A 280 19.10 18.31 11.71
CA SER A 280 19.67 19.55 11.19
C SER A 280 20.25 19.20 9.83
N VAL A 281 19.84 19.91 8.78
CA VAL A 281 20.55 19.90 7.51
C VAL A 281 21.92 20.54 7.78
N SER A 282 22.82 19.78 8.41
CA SER A 282 24.25 20.02 8.31
C SER A 282 24.56 19.73 6.86
N ASP A 283 24.92 20.77 6.10
CA ASP A 283 25.42 20.78 4.73
C ASP A 283 25.04 19.54 3.91
N GLU A 284 24.19 19.74 2.88
CA GLU A 284 23.93 18.73 1.84
C GLU A 284 25.17 17.84 1.66
N PRO A 285 25.11 16.52 1.93
CA PRO A 285 26.21 15.67 1.56
C PRO A 285 26.30 15.81 0.04
N GLU A 286 27.32 16.54 -0.42
CA GLU A 286 27.84 16.42 -1.77
C GLU A 286 27.96 14.92 -1.99
N PHE A 287 27.04 14.35 -2.76
CA PHE A 287 27.16 12.98 -3.24
C PHE A 287 28.29 13.00 -4.28
N LYS A 288 29.52 13.16 -3.81
CA LYS A 288 30.69 12.67 -4.53
C LYS A 288 30.55 11.16 -4.49
N VAL A 289 30.06 10.62 -5.60
CA VAL A 289 30.35 9.24 -5.97
C VAL A 289 31.86 9.16 -6.20
N GLU A 290 32.64 9.15 -5.11
CA GLU A 290 33.98 8.59 -5.16
C GLU A 290 33.77 7.11 -5.39
N SER A 291 34.17 6.64 -6.56
CA SER A 291 34.23 5.22 -6.89
C SER A 291 35.09 4.51 -5.84
N ARG A 292 34.45 4.00 -4.79
CA ARG A 292 35.14 3.21 -3.78
C ARG A 292 35.45 1.86 -4.41
N SER A 293 36.73 1.52 -4.51
CA SER A 293 37.13 0.21 -4.99
C SER A 293 36.58 -0.87 -4.04
N THR A 294 36.19 -2.02 -4.60
CA THR A 294 35.70 -3.17 -3.84
C THR A 294 36.63 -3.55 -2.68
N ALA A 295 37.94 -3.39 -2.87
CA ALA A 295 38.96 -3.61 -1.84
C ALA A 295 38.82 -2.67 -0.63
N ALA A 296 38.43 -1.40 -0.84
CA ALA A 296 38.22 -0.46 0.25
C ALA A 296 37.00 -0.83 1.10
N ILE A 297 35.91 -1.26 0.46
CA ILE A 297 34.67 -1.70 1.12
C ILE A 297 34.94 -2.95 1.97
N ILE A 298 35.68 -3.93 1.42
CA ILE A 298 36.02 -5.16 2.15
C ILE A 298 36.91 -4.85 3.35
N LYS A 299 37.86 -3.91 3.23
CA LYS A 299 38.71 -3.53 4.37
C LYS A 299 37.90 -2.96 5.53
N GLU A 300 36.93 -2.12 5.21
CA GLU A 300 36.08 -1.44 6.18
C GLU A 300 35.17 -2.44 6.92
N VAL A 301 34.49 -3.32 6.18
CA VAL A 301 33.61 -4.35 6.77
C VAL A 301 34.42 -5.33 7.63
N ALA A 302 35.58 -5.79 7.15
CA ALA A 302 36.42 -6.70 7.92
C ALA A 302 36.95 -6.07 9.22
N ALA A 303 37.26 -4.77 9.21
CA ALA A 303 37.67 -4.03 10.39
C ALA A 303 36.52 -3.88 11.40
N GLN A 304 35.30 -3.59 10.94
CA GLN A 304 34.10 -3.51 11.80
C GLN A 304 33.78 -4.84 12.47
N LEU A 305 34.08 -5.96 11.81
CA LEU A 305 33.91 -7.30 12.35
C LEU A 305 35.08 -7.75 13.26
N GLY A 306 36.06 -6.88 13.52
CA GLY A 306 37.21 -7.20 14.38
C GLY A 306 38.16 -8.23 13.79
N THR A 307 38.18 -8.39 12.46
CA THR A 307 39.04 -9.37 11.79
C THR A 307 40.50 -8.94 11.88
N PRO A 308 41.43 -9.82 12.33
CA PRO A 308 42.86 -9.49 12.36
C PRO A 308 43.40 -9.10 10.98
N ASP A 309 44.27 -8.08 10.93
CA ASP A 309 44.75 -7.47 9.68
C ASP A 309 45.35 -8.49 8.70
N HIS A 310 46.10 -9.49 9.19
CA HIS A 310 46.72 -10.51 8.35
C HIS A 310 45.69 -11.44 7.65
N ILE A 311 44.49 -11.61 8.20
CA ILE A 311 43.41 -12.37 7.56
C ILE A 311 42.70 -11.49 6.52
N ARG A 312 42.45 -10.22 6.87
CA ARG A 312 41.85 -9.23 5.96
C ARG A 312 42.69 -9.05 4.70
N ASP A 313 43.99 -8.90 4.85
CA ASP A 313 44.90 -8.67 3.72
C ASP A 313 45.03 -9.93 2.85
N LYS A 314 44.92 -11.13 3.43
CA LYS A 314 44.89 -12.39 2.68
C LYS A 314 43.61 -12.52 1.83
N VAL A 315 42.45 -12.25 2.41
CA VAL A 315 41.14 -12.32 1.71
C VAL A 315 41.07 -11.34 0.55
N ILE A 316 41.61 -10.13 0.72
CA ILE A 316 41.63 -9.11 -0.34
C ILE A 316 42.55 -9.53 -1.49
N SER A 317 43.73 -10.08 -1.19
CA SER A 317 44.63 -10.58 -2.23
C SER A 317 44.01 -11.72 -3.04
N GLU A 318 43.36 -12.70 -2.38
CA GLU A 318 42.68 -13.81 -3.06
C GLU A 318 41.50 -13.33 -3.94
N LEU A 319 40.74 -12.33 -3.49
CA LEU A 319 39.63 -11.76 -4.26
C LEU A 319 40.10 -10.93 -5.46
N LEU A 320 41.22 -10.23 -5.34
CA LEU A 320 41.80 -9.48 -6.44
C LEU A 320 42.43 -10.40 -7.50
N GLU A 321 43.05 -11.51 -7.08
CA GLU A 321 43.55 -12.54 -8.01
C GLU A 321 42.43 -13.19 -8.83
N GLN A 322 41.25 -13.44 -8.23
CA GLN A 322 40.08 -13.98 -8.94
C GLN A 322 39.46 -13.01 -9.95
N GLN A 323 39.69 -11.70 -9.81
CA GLN A 323 39.21 -10.70 -10.77
C GLN A 323 40.14 -10.53 -11.98
N THR A 324 41.40 -10.97 -11.89
CA THR A 324 42.33 -10.95 -13.02
C THR A 324 42.24 -12.17 -13.95
N ASP A 325 41.54 -13.22 -13.53
CA ASP A 325 41.36 -14.48 -14.29
C ASP A 325 39.97 -14.60 -14.96
N ALA A 326 39.19 -13.52 -15.02
CA ALA A 326 37.86 -13.43 -15.65
C ALA A 326 37.84 -12.43 -16.83
#